data_AF-A0A7C5X4I4-F1
#
_entry.id   AF-A0A7C5X4I4-F1
#
_cell.length_a   1.000
_cell.length_b   1.000
_cell.length_c   1.000
_cell.angle_alpha   90.00
_cell.angle_beta   90.00
_cell.angle_gamma   90.00
#
_symmetry.space_group_name_H-M   'P 1'
#
loop_
_entity.id
_entity.type
_entity.pdbx_description
1 polymer ?
#
loop_
_entity_poly.entity_id
_entity_poly.type
_entity_poly.pdbx_seq_one_letter_code
_entity_poly.pdbx_strand_id
1 'polypeptide(L)'
;MRSRSLASLLNSLSMALEERGALVIYGAPGTLRTRLAFLLCTRFKPCVYIGTGRHARLKRLPEGVLVGSTASFYEELLKVLECTGLVKDGAVRALAIDELLANIVPYRASLSESIVMRMVLTEIQLIRSLVEHGGKSIIVCGEDPRTGGPLALRYLRQLKPHLLRTSVVEGVLSVEERELGDPVAVMWKAEVETGEVGKACEVLLLS
;
A
#
# COMPACT_ATOMS: atom_id res chain seq x y z
N MET A 1 26.71 -23.95 -4.60
CA MET A 1 25.59 -23.05 -4.25
C MET A 1 24.47 -23.88 -3.68
N ARG A 2 24.15 -23.77 -2.37
CA ARG A 2 23.05 -24.54 -1.77
C ARG A 2 21.74 -24.10 -2.42
N SER A 3 21.04 -25.01 -3.09
CA SER A 3 19.69 -24.78 -3.58
C SER A 3 18.79 -24.51 -2.37
N ARG A 4 18.57 -23.24 -2.01
CA ARG A 4 17.51 -22.90 -1.06
C ARG A 4 16.20 -23.32 -1.72
N SER A 5 15.59 -24.38 -1.20
CA SER A 5 14.33 -24.89 -1.73
C SER A 5 13.24 -23.81 -1.58
N LEU A 6 12.25 -23.80 -2.48
CA LEU A 6 11.07 -22.94 -2.37
C LEU A 6 10.41 -23.03 -0.99
N ALA A 7 10.40 -24.23 -0.39
CA ALA A 7 9.89 -24.45 0.96
C ALA A 7 10.65 -23.63 2.03
N SER A 8 11.99 -23.58 1.94
CA SER A 8 12.81 -22.76 2.84
C SER A 8 12.50 -21.27 2.68
N LEU A 9 12.35 -20.78 1.44
CA LEU A 9 11.97 -19.39 1.19
C LEU A 9 10.60 -19.07 1.80
N LEU A 10 9.59 -19.91 1.53
CA LEU A 10 8.24 -19.72 2.07
C LEU A 10 8.23 -19.73 3.61
N ASN A 11 9.02 -20.60 4.24
CA ASN A 11 9.16 -20.62 5.71
C ASN A 11 9.74 -19.30 6.23
N SER A 12 10.83 -18.81 5.62
CA SER A 12 11.43 -17.53 6.01
C SER A 12 10.46 -16.35 5.83
N LEU A 13 9.72 -16.31 4.73
CA LEU A 13 8.73 -15.27 4.47
C LEU A 13 7.53 -15.35 5.44
N SER A 14 7.10 -16.57 5.80
CA SER A 14 6.02 -16.76 6.76
C SER A 14 6.45 -16.28 8.16
N MET A 15 7.65 -16.61 8.61
CA MET A 15 8.18 -16.12 9.88
C MET A 15 8.30 -14.59 9.89
N ALA A 16 8.86 -14.00 8.83
CA ALA A 16 8.97 -12.55 8.71
C ALA A 16 7.59 -11.86 8.75
N LEU A 17 6.58 -12.44 8.10
CA LEU A 17 5.21 -11.93 8.14
C LEU A 17 4.58 -12.09 9.52
N GLU A 18 4.84 -13.19 10.23
CA GLU A 18 4.38 -13.35 11.61
C GLU A 18 4.96 -12.29 12.54
N GLU A 19 6.29 -12.10 12.48
CA GLU A 19 7.01 -11.14 13.33
C GLU A 19 6.64 -9.69 13.06
N ARG A 20 6.48 -9.31 11.78
CA ARG A 20 6.33 -7.91 11.37
C ARG A 20 4.91 -7.50 11.06
N GLY A 21 4.00 -8.45 10.90
CA GLY A 21 2.61 -8.21 10.48
C GLY A 21 2.45 -7.82 9.00
N ALA A 22 3.47 -7.23 8.36
CA ALA A 22 3.44 -6.88 6.94
C ALA A 22 4.67 -7.39 6.18
N LEU A 23 4.45 -7.81 4.93
CA LEU A 23 5.49 -8.24 3.99
C LEU A 23 5.26 -7.61 2.62
N VAL A 24 6.32 -7.08 2.02
CA VAL A 24 6.30 -6.57 0.65
C VAL A 24 7.09 -7.51 -0.27
N ILE A 25 6.45 -7.97 -1.33
CA ILE A 25 7.03 -8.78 -2.40
C ILE A 25 7.12 -7.91 -3.65
N TYR A 26 8.33 -7.65 -4.14
CA TYR A 26 8.53 -6.80 -5.30
C TYR A 26 9.55 -7.41 -6.26
N GLY A 27 9.61 -6.87 -7.48
CA GLY A 27 10.45 -7.38 -8.55
C GLY A 27 9.92 -6.99 -9.93
N ALA A 28 10.75 -7.19 -10.94
CA ALA A 28 10.39 -6.98 -12.34
C ALA A 28 9.25 -7.92 -12.81
N PRO A 29 8.56 -7.62 -13.92
CA PRO A 29 7.62 -8.56 -14.54
C PRO A 29 8.27 -9.93 -14.79
N GLY A 30 7.51 -11.01 -14.58
CA GLY A 30 7.99 -12.38 -14.77
C GLY A 30 8.68 -13.03 -13.56
N THR A 31 8.94 -12.29 -12.48
CA THR A 31 9.56 -12.79 -11.24
C THR A 31 8.64 -13.63 -10.33
N LEU A 32 7.46 -14.04 -10.84
CA LEU A 32 6.50 -14.92 -10.15
C LEU A 32 5.96 -14.38 -8.80
N ARG A 33 6.03 -13.06 -8.55
CA ARG A 33 5.57 -12.42 -7.30
C ARG A 33 4.15 -12.81 -6.90
N THR A 34 3.21 -12.76 -7.84
CA THR A 34 1.81 -13.21 -7.66
C THR A 34 1.71 -14.66 -7.20
N ARG A 35 2.52 -15.57 -7.77
CA ARG A 35 2.53 -16.98 -7.35
C ARG A 35 3.08 -17.14 -5.93
N LEU A 36 4.10 -16.37 -5.58
CA LEU A 36 4.64 -16.35 -4.23
C LEU A 36 3.61 -15.82 -3.22
N ALA A 37 2.89 -14.76 -3.58
CA ALA A 37 1.79 -14.23 -2.77
C ALA A 37 0.68 -15.27 -2.57
N PHE A 38 0.27 -16.00 -3.62
CA PHE A 38 -0.68 -17.11 -3.48
C PHE A 38 -0.21 -18.19 -2.52
N LEU A 39 1.06 -18.61 -2.62
CA LEU A 39 1.62 -19.60 -1.70
C LEU A 39 1.57 -19.10 -0.24
N LEU A 40 1.84 -17.82 0.00
CA LEU A 40 1.68 -17.23 1.32
C LEU A 40 0.20 -17.15 1.75
N CYS A 41 -0.72 -16.74 0.88
CA CYS A 41 -2.16 -16.73 1.18
C CYS A 41 -2.65 -18.10 1.68
N THR A 42 -2.13 -19.20 1.11
CA THR A 42 -2.51 -20.55 1.56
C THR A 42 -2.05 -20.90 2.97
N ARG A 43 -1.00 -20.24 3.50
CA ARG A 43 -0.50 -20.43 4.87
C ARG A 43 -1.20 -19.56 5.91
N PHE A 44 -1.82 -18.47 5.47
CA PHE A 44 -2.46 -17.48 6.33
C PHE A 44 -3.98 -17.41 6.11
N LYS A 45 -4.62 -18.59 5.97
CA LYS A 45 -6.08 -18.68 5.83
C LYS A 45 -6.79 -18.40 7.18
N PRO A 46 -8.02 -17.87 7.15
CA PRO A 46 -8.71 -17.29 5.99
C PRO A 46 -7.99 -16.04 5.49
N CYS A 47 -7.77 -15.95 4.17
CA CYS A 47 -7.04 -14.84 3.54
C CYS A 47 -7.89 -14.21 2.45
N VAL A 48 -8.01 -12.88 2.47
CA VAL A 48 -8.61 -12.11 1.39
C VAL A 48 -7.51 -11.75 0.39
N TYR A 49 -7.70 -12.07 -0.88
CA TYR A 49 -6.80 -11.67 -1.96
C TYR A 49 -7.48 -10.63 -2.85
N ILE A 50 -6.87 -9.45 -2.93
CA ILE A 50 -7.26 -8.35 -3.80
C ILE A 50 -6.31 -8.29 -4.99
N GLY A 51 -6.81 -8.64 -6.17
CA GLY A 51 -6.07 -8.45 -7.42
C GLY A 51 -6.46 -7.13 -8.08
N THR A 52 -5.47 -6.31 -8.44
CA THR A 52 -5.66 -4.99 -9.04
C THR A 52 -5.25 -4.98 -10.52
N GLY A 53 -5.65 -3.95 -11.28
CA GLY A 53 -5.26 -3.80 -12.68
C GLY A 53 -5.54 -5.04 -13.53
N ARG A 54 -4.48 -5.67 -14.07
CA ARG A 54 -4.62 -6.91 -14.86
C ARG A 54 -4.93 -8.14 -14.00
N HIS A 55 -4.50 -8.14 -12.74
CA HIS A 55 -4.70 -9.26 -11.80
C HIS A 55 -6.14 -9.34 -11.27
N ALA A 56 -6.93 -8.27 -11.41
CA ALA A 56 -8.37 -8.30 -11.15
C ALA A 56 -9.11 -9.35 -12.01
N ARG A 57 -8.54 -9.78 -13.14
CA ARG A 57 -9.14 -10.76 -14.06
C ARG A 57 -8.75 -12.21 -13.76
N LEU A 58 -7.97 -12.47 -12.70
CA LEU A 58 -7.55 -13.82 -12.33
C LEU A 58 -8.76 -14.63 -11.87
N LYS A 59 -9.05 -15.73 -12.59
CA LYS A 59 -10.23 -16.58 -12.35
C LYS A 59 -10.01 -17.72 -11.36
N ARG A 60 -8.75 -18.05 -11.06
CA ARG A 60 -8.38 -19.17 -10.19
C ARG A 60 -7.51 -18.67 -9.05
N LEU A 61 -8.02 -18.81 -7.83
CA LEU A 61 -7.27 -18.62 -6.60
C LEU A 61 -7.03 -19.96 -5.91
N PRO A 62 -6.04 -20.05 -5.01
CA PRO A 62 -5.91 -21.21 -4.14
C PRO A 62 -7.17 -21.44 -3.28
N GLU A 63 -7.48 -22.69 -2.98
CA GLU A 63 -8.63 -23.05 -2.15
C GLU A 63 -8.58 -22.35 -0.78
N GLY A 64 -9.71 -21.83 -0.29
CA GLY A 64 -9.81 -21.11 0.99
C GLY A 64 -9.25 -19.69 1.00
N VAL A 65 -8.91 -19.14 -0.17
CA VAL A 65 -8.62 -17.71 -0.36
C VAL A 65 -9.88 -17.03 -0.90
N LEU A 66 -10.33 -15.98 -0.20
CA LEU A 66 -11.51 -15.20 -0.56
C LEU A 66 -11.13 -14.19 -1.66
N VAL A 67 -11.96 -14.10 -2.70
CA VAL A 67 -11.68 -13.24 -3.87
C VAL A 67 -12.18 -11.82 -3.62
N GLY A 68 -11.28 -10.86 -3.79
CA GLY A 68 -11.58 -9.44 -3.89
C GLY A 68 -11.04 -8.84 -5.19
N SER A 69 -11.47 -9.26 -6.39
CA SER A 69 -11.04 -8.55 -7.62
C SER A 69 -11.54 -7.10 -7.63
N THR A 70 -10.68 -6.14 -7.94
CA THR A 70 -11.09 -4.72 -7.96
C THR A 70 -10.73 -4.08 -9.30
N ALA A 71 -11.72 -3.48 -9.94
CA ALA A 71 -11.56 -2.80 -11.23
C ALA A 71 -11.17 -1.32 -11.06
N SER A 72 -11.29 -0.78 -9.85
CA SER A 72 -10.98 0.60 -9.52
C SER A 72 -10.32 0.73 -8.15
N PHE A 73 -9.64 1.86 -7.94
CA PHE A 73 -9.03 2.19 -6.65
C PHE A 73 -10.08 2.36 -5.54
N TYR A 74 -11.28 2.87 -5.88
CA TYR A 74 -12.36 2.98 -4.91
C TYR A 74 -12.83 1.60 -4.41
N GLU A 75 -13.02 0.64 -5.31
CA GLU A 75 -13.33 -0.74 -4.93
C GLU A 75 -12.21 -1.39 -4.12
N GLU A 76 -10.95 -1.10 -4.46
CA GLU A 76 -9.77 -1.53 -3.69
C GLU A 76 -9.85 -1.04 -2.24
N LEU A 77 -10.02 0.27 -2.04
CA LEU A 77 -10.17 0.86 -0.72
C LEU A 77 -11.32 0.25 0.09
N LEU A 78 -12.49 0.07 -0.52
CA LEU A 78 -13.65 -0.53 0.17
C LEU A 78 -13.36 -1.95 0.64
N LYS A 79 -12.68 -2.76 -0.19
CA LYS A 79 -12.33 -4.13 0.20
C LYS A 79 -11.23 -4.18 1.25
N VAL A 80 -10.27 -3.27 1.22
CA VAL A 80 -9.27 -3.14 2.29
C VAL A 80 -9.99 -2.80 3.60
N LEU A 81 -10.91 -1.83 3.58
CA LEU A 81 -11.70 -1.43 4.75
C LEU A 81 -12.56 -2.57 5.30
N GLU A 82 -13.30 -3.28 4.44
CA GLU A 82 -14.08 -4.45 4.80
C GLU A 82 -13.19 -5.53 5.44
N CYS A 83 -12.04 -5.81 4.83
CA CYS A 83 -11.09 -6.78 5.35
C CYS A 83 -10.52 -6.37 6.72
N THR A 84 -10.29 -5.07 6.96
CA THR A 84 -9.87 -4.58 8.28
C THR A 84 -10.93 -4.89 9.35
N GLY A 85 -12.22 -4.71 9.02
CA GLY A 85 -13.32 -5.12 9.90
C GLY A 85 -13.32 -6.62 10.19
N LEU A 86 -13.19 -7.44 9.14
CA LEU A 86 -13.14 -8.90 9.27
C LEU A 86 -11.94 -9.40 10.08
N VAL A 87 -10.79 -8.73 9.99
CA VAL A 87 -9.60 -9.02 10.81
C VAL A 87 -9.88 -8.69 12.27
N LYS A 88 -10.46 -7.51 12.54
CA LYS A 88 -10.82 -7.08 13.89
C LYS A 88 -11.79 -8.07 14.56
N ASP A 89 -12.71 -8.65 13.79
CA ASP A 89 -13.68 -9.64 14.27
C ASP A 89 -13.11 -11.08 14.31
N GLY A 90 -11.85 -11.28 13.90
CA GLY A 90 -11.18 -12.59 13.86
C GLY A 90 -11.63 -13.51 12.73
N ALA A 91 -12.45 -13.04 11.78
CA ALA A 91 -12.97 -13.80 10.66
C ALA A 91 -11.96 -13.97 9.51
N VAL A 92 -10.99 -13.05 9.40
CA VAL A 92 -9.91 -13.09 8.42
C VAL A 92 -8.57 -12.94 9.14
N ARG A 93 -7.57 -13.71 8.71
CA ARG A 93 -6.21 -13.64 9.25
C ARG A 93 -5.29 -12.75 8.43
N ALA A 94 -5.50 -12.69 7.12
CA ALA A 94 -4.59 -11.98 6.22
C ALA A 94 -5.29 -11.32 5.03
N LEU A 95 -4.68 -10.23 4.58
CA LEU A 95 -4.98 -9.53 3.35
C LEU A 95 -3.78 -9.61 2.42
N ALA A 96 -4.00 -9.97 1.16
CA ALA A 96 -3.02 -9.85 0.10
C ALA A 96 -3.50 -8.85 -0.94
N ILE A 97 -2.67 -7.87 -1.30
CA ILE A 97 -2.94 -6.90 -2.37
C ILE A 97 -1.92 -7.15 -3.48
N ASP A 98 -2.38 -7.56 -4.65
CA ASP A 98 -1.52 -7.93 -5.77
C ASP A 98 -1.45 -6.85 -6.83
N GLU A 99 -0.27 -6.22 -6.91
CA GLU A 99 0.07 -5.05 -7.72
C GLU A 99 -0.49 -3.75 -7.13
N LEU A 100 -0.08 -3.44 -5.89
CA LEU A 100 -0.35 -2.17 -5.24
C LEU A 100 0.03 -1.02 -6.19
N LEU A 101 -0.84 0.00 -6.24
CA LEU A 101 -0.81 1.14 -7.16
C LEU A 101 -1.33 0.86 -8.59
N ALA A 102 -1.62 -0.37 -9.02
CA ALA A 102 -2.07 -0.58 -10.40
C ALA A 102 -3.37 0.18 -10.71
N ASN A 103 -4.28 0.25 -9.74
CA ASN A 103 -5.54 0.96 -9.88
C ASN A 103 -5.43 2.47 -9.64
N ILE A 104 -4.37 2.95 -8.96
CA ILE A 104 -4.16 4.40 -8.76
C ILE A 104 -3.47 5.06 -9.95
N VAL A 105 -2.61 4.32 -10.67
CA VAL A 105 -1.83 4.87 -11.79
C VAL A 105 -2.69 5.60 -12.84
N PRO A 106 -3.86 5.08 -13.27
CA PRO A 106 -4.71 5.78 -14.22
C PRO A 106 -5.21 7.16 -13.74
N TYR A 107 -5.44 7.34 -12.44
CA TYR A 107 -5.93 8.61 -11.87
C TYR A 107 -4.92 9.75 -12.00
N ARG A 108 -3.63 9.45 -12.17
CA ARG A 108 -2.58 10.45 -12.42
C ARG A 108 -2.77 11.22 -13.73
N ALA A 109 -3.57 10.70 -14.65
CA ALA A 109 -3.87 11.39 -15.90
C ALA A 109 -4.94 12.50 -15.74
N SER A 110 -5.73 12.45 -14.66
CA SER A 110 -6.89 13.33 -14.48
C SER A 110 -6.93 14.07 -13.15
N LEU A 111 -6.15 13.64 -12.15
CA LEU A 111 -6.07 14.24 -10.83
C LEU A 111 -4.69 14.84 -10.59
N SER A 112 -4.62 15.86 -9.75
CA SER A 112 -3.34 16.42 -9.29
C SER A 112 -2.52 15.36 -8.55
N GLU A 113 -1.21 15.50 -8.58
CA GLU A 113 -0.30 14.61 -7.87
C GLU A 113 -0.61 14.57 -6.37
N SER A 114 -0.99 15.71 -5.80
CA SER A 114 -1.42 15.82 -4.40
C SER A 114 -2.65 14.98 -4.05
N ILE A 115 -3.67 14.93 -4.92
CA ILE A 115 -4.86 14.09 -4.70
C ILE A 115 -4.49 12.60 -4.80
N VAL A 116 -3.73 12.23 -5.84
CA VAL A 116 -3.26 10.85 -6.00
C VAL A 116 -2.44 10.40 -4.80
N MET A 117 -1.61 11.28 -4.26
CA MET A 117 -0.79 10.98 -3.09
C MET A 117 -1.63 10.79 -1.81
N ARG A 118 -2.70 11.56 -1.60
CA ARG A 118 -3.65 11.34 -0.49
C ARG A 118 -4.29 9.97 -0.59
N MET A 119 -4.74 9.60 -1.79
CA MET A 119 -5.35 8.31 -2.06
C MET A 119 -4.40 7.16 -1.69
N VAL A 120 -3.15 7.19 -2.16
CA VAL A 120 -2.13 6.19 -1.80
C VAL A 120 -1.88 6.12 -0.29
N LEU A 121 -1.83 7.28 0.39
CA LEU A 121 -1.66 7.30 1.84
C LEU A 121 -2.83 6.68 2.58
N THR A 122 -4.06 7.00 2.20
CA THR A 122 -5.27 6.42 2.80
C THR A 122 -5.23 4.90 2.74
N GLU A 123 -4.91 4.32 1.58
CA GLU A 123 -4.80 2.87 1.43
C GLU A 123 -3.73 2.27 2.36
N ILE A 124 -2.55 2.90 2.42
CA ILE A 124 -1.45 2.44 3.27
C ILE A 124 -1.83 2.51 4.75
N GLN A 125 -2.59 3.53 5.17
CA GLN A 125 -3.06 3.62 6.55
C GLN A 125 -4.11 2.57 6.89
N LEU A 126 -5.02 2.26 5.96
CA LEU A 126 -5.97 1.16 6.16
C LEU A 126 -5.23 -0.17 6.31
N ILE A 127 -4.18 -0.40 5.51
CA ILE A 127 -3.35 -1.60 5.62
C ILE A 127 -2.59 -1.64 6.95
N ARG A 128 -2.06 -0.50 7.42
CA ARG A 128 -1.43 -0.41 8.75
C ARG A 128 -2.42 -0.73 9.86
N SER A 129 -3.61 -0.15 9.80
CA SER A 129 -4.68 -0.40 10.77
C SER A 129 -5.09 -1.88 10.79
N LEU A 130 -5.17 -2.55 9.63
CA LEU A 130 -5.39 -3.99 9.56
C LEU A 130 -4.33 -4.78 10.35
N VAL A 131 -3.07 -4.39 10.23
CA VAL A 131 -1.95 -5.05 10.95
C VAL A 131 -1.99 -4.77 12.46
N GLU A 132 -2.36 -3.55 12.86
CA GLU A 132 -2.55 -3.18 14.26
C GLU A 132 -3.66 -3.99 14.94
N HIS A 133 -4.69 -4.38 14.19
CA HIS A 133 -5.73 -5.31 14.64
C HIS A 133 -5.30 -6.79 14.62
N GLY A 134 -4.01 -7.09 14.41
CA GLY A 134 -3.44 -8.44 14.43
C GLY A 134 -3.48 -9.17 13.08
N GLY A 135 -4.00 -8.54 12.03
CA GLY A 135 -4.01 -9.09 10.69
C GLY A 135 -2.62 -9.13 10.05
N LYS A 136 -2.48 -9.95 9.01
CA LYS A 136 -1.25 -10.04 8.22
C LYS A 136 -1.44 -9.42 6.84
N SER A 137 -0.52 -8.54 6.43
CA SER A 137 -0.56 -7.89 5.12
C SER A 137 0.52 -8.42 4.17
N ILE A 138 0.11 -8.88 2.99
CA ILE A 138 0.99 -9.32 1.90
C ILE A 138 0.83 -8.35 0.73
N ILE A 139 1.80 -7.49 0.51
CA ILE A 139 1.75 -6.47 -0.55
C ILE A 139 2.63 -6.93 -1.70
N VAL A 140 2.08 -7.02 -2.90
CA VAL A 140 2.86 -7.22 -4.13
C VAL A 140 2.91 -5.92 -4.91
N CYS A 141 4.07 -5.51 -5.39
CA CYS A 141 4.19 -4.33 -6.24
C CYS A 141 5.40 -4.39 -7.17
N GLY A 142 5.38 -3.57 -8.24
CA GLY A 142 6.50 -3.35 -9.14
C GLY A 142 7.82 -3.05 -8.41
N GLU A 143 8.93 -3.37 -9.07
CA GLU A 143 10.24 -2.83 -8.68
C GLU A 143 10.43 -1.43 -9.28
N ASP A 144 10.97 -0.50 -8.50
CA ASP A 144 11.47 0.77 -9.01
C ASP A 144 12.81 0.54 -9.72
N PRO A 145 12.89 0.75 -11.05
CA PRO A 145 14.11 0.48 -11.82
C PRO A 145 15.29 1.38 -11.43
N ARG A 146 15.05 2.47 -10.69
CA ARG A 146 16.11 3.39 -10.23
C ARG A 146 16.75 2.94 -8.93
N THR A 147 15.97 2.33 -8.05
CA THR A 147 16.40 2.02 -6.67
C THR A 147 16.49 0.53 -6.39
N GLY A 148 15.94 -0.32 -7.26
CA GLY A 148 15.86 -1.77 -7.04
C GLY A 148 14.97 -2.13 -5.84
N GLY A 149 14.11 -1.21 -5.38
CA GLY A 149 13.21 -1.39 -4.26
C GLY A 149 11.74 -1.45 -4.68
N PRO A 150 10.80 -1.64 -3.74
CA PRO A 150 9.38 -1.59 -4.02
C PRO A 150 8.96 -0.25 -4.64
N LEU A 151 8.22 -0.27 -5.75
CA LEU A 151 7.78 0.92 -6.47
C LEU A 151 6.94 1.85 -5.57
N ALA A 152 6.13 1.28 -4.68
CA ALA A 152 5.33 2.06 -3.73
C ALA A 152 6.19 2.87 -2.73
N LEU A 153 7.41 2.41 -2.42
CA LEU A 153 8.31 3.16 -1.54
C LEU A 153 8.80 4.47 -2.17
N ARG A 154 8.87 4.56 -3.51
CA ARG A 154 9.21 5.83 -4.16
C ARG A 154 8.21 6.93 -3.79
N TYR A 155 6.92 6.60 -3.90
CA TYR A 155 5.84 7.53 -3.60
C TYR A 155 5.79 7.85 -2.10
N LEU A 156 5.96 6.84 -1.24
CA LEU A 156 6.07 7.06 0.22
C LEU A 156 7.28 7.91 0.62
N ARG A 157 8.43 7.77 -0.05
CA ARG A 157 9.62 8.60 0.20
C ARG A 157 9.41 10.05 -0.20
N GLN A 158 8.68 10.32 -1.27
CA GLN A 158 8.29 11.69 -1.65
C GLN A 158 7.34 12.30 -0.61
N LEU A 159 6.51 11.49 0.04
CA LEU A 159 5.59 11.93 1.09
C LEU A 159 6.26 12.13 2.44
N LYS A 160 7.30 11.35 2.75
CA LYS A 160 7.96 11.33 4.08
C LYS A 160 8.37 12.73 4.58
N PRO A 161 8.93 13.67 3.77
CA PRO A 161 9.21 15.04 4.18
C PRO A 161 7.98 15.88 4.55
N HIS A 162 6.81 15.54 4.00
CA HIS A 162 5.54 16.22 4.29
C HIS A 162 4.78 15.59 5.48
N LEU A 163 5.18 14.37 5.87
CA LEU A 163 4.66 13.63 7.02
C LEU A 163 5.53 13.75 8.28
N LEU A 164 6.81 14.13 8.12
CA LEU A 164 7.75 14.36 9.21
C LEU A 164 8.01 15.85 9.34
N ARG A 165 7.71 16.43 10.51
CA ARG A 165 8.21 17.78 10.83
C ARG A 165 9.55 17.62 11.52
N THR A 166 10.61 18.05 10.84
CA THR A 166 11.96 18.12 11.42
C THR A 166 12.30 19.56 11.74
N SER A 167 12.63 19.86 13.00
CA SER A 167 13.17 21.17 13.40
C SER A 167 14.47 21.01 14.15
N VAL A 168 15.41 21.92 13.90
CA VAL A 168 16.66 22.02 14.66
C VAL A 168 16.63 23.33 15.43
N VAL A 169 16.55 23.24 16.75
CA VAL A 169 16.59 24.38 17.67
C VAL A 169 17.71 24.11 18.67
N GLU A 170 18.63 25.07 18.82
CA GLU A 170 19.75 24.99 19.77
C GLU A 170 20.59 23.70 19.67
N GLY A 171 20.75 23.17 18.45
CA GLY A 171 21.53 21.95 18.20
C GLY A 171 20.80 20.64 18.50
N VAL A 172 19.53 20.68 18.89
CA VAL A 172 18.68 19.50 19.09
C VAL A 172 17.82 19.28 17.84
N LEU A 173 18.00 18.11 17.20
CA LEU A 173 17.12 17.64 16.13
C LEU A 173 15.85 17.04 16.75
N SER A 174 14.72 17.73 16.59
CA SER A 174 13.40 17.20 16.92
C SER A 174 12.77 16.63 15.65
N VAL A 175 12.42 15.33 15.70
CA VAL A 175 11.71 14.64 14.63
C VAL A 175 10.33 14.29 15.16
N GLU A 176 9.31 15.04 14.73
CA GLU A 176 7.91 14.71 15.00
C GLU A 176 7.36 13.93 13.80
N GLU A 177 7.04 12.66 14.02
CA GLU A 177 6.14 11.94 13.14
C GLU A 177 4.73 12.49 13.39
N ARG A 178 4.14 13.16 12.39
CA ARG A 178 2.75 13.62 12.53
C ARG A 178 1.87 12.38 12.64
N GLU A 179 1.28 12.15 13.82
CA GLU A 179 0.12 11.27 13.94
C GLU A 179 -0.93 11.71 12.91
N LEU A 180 -1.57 10.74 12.27
CA LEU A 180 -2.53 10.96 11.20
C LEU A 180 -3.82 11.55 11.75
N GLY A 181 -3.78 12.81 12.19
CA GLY A 181 -4.92 13.69 12.00
C GLY A 181 -5.16 13.79 10.49
N ASP A 182 -6.41 13.59 10.08
CA ASP A 182 -6.91 13.58 8.70
C ASP A 182 -5.85 13.93 7.62
N PRO A 183 -5.34 12.93 6.88
CA PRO A 183 -4.35 13.12 5.82
C PRO A 183 -4.76 14.19 4.79
N VAL A 184 -6.07 14.42 4.62
CA VAL A 184 -6.62 15.47 3.77
C VAL A 184 -6.32 16.86 4.34
N ALA A 185 -6.42 17.05 5.65
CA ALA A 185 -6.14 18.32 6.33
C ALA A 185 -4.64 18.65 6.34
N VAL A 186 -3.78 17.66 6.59
CA VAL A 186 -2.32 17.82 6.60
C VAL A 186 -1.81 18.23 5.22
N MET A 187 -2.31 17.58 4.17
CA MET A 187 -1.91 17.91 2.80
C MET A 187 -2.60 19.19 2.28
N TRP A 188 -3.85 19.46 2.64
CA TRP A 188 -4.53 20.73 2.27
C TRP A 188 -3.74 21.93 2.77
N LYS A 189 -3.31 21.88 4.02
CA LYS A 189 -2.48 22.94 4.61
C LYS A 189 -1.16 23.10 3.86
N ALA A 190 -0.50 22.00 3.49
CA ALA A 190 0.74 22.06 2.70
C ALA A 190 0.53 22.68 1.31
N GLU A 191 -0.54 22.35 0.59
CA GLU A 191 -0.86 22.91 -0.74
C GLU A 191 -1.24 24.40 -0.70
N VAL A 192 -1.86 24.85 0.40
CA VAL A 192 -2.11 26.27 0.66
C VAL A 192 -0.79 26.99 0.94
N GLU A 193 0.08 26.39 1.75
CA GLU A 193 1.39 26.95 2.10
C GLU A 193 2.35 27.02 0.89
N THR A 194 2.26 26.10 -0.07
CA THR A 194 3.06 26.12 -1.31
C THR A 194 2.46 27.00 -2.42
N GLY A 195 1.28 27.58 -2.19
CA GLY A 195 0.59 28.45 -3.14
C GLY A 195 -0.02 27.74 -4.35
N GLU A 196 -0.04 26.39 -4.37
CA GLU A 196 -0.66 25.61 -5.45
C GLU A 196 -2.17 25.84 -5.52
N VAL A 197 -2.83 25.95 -4.35
CA VAL A 197 -4.27 26.26 -4.27
C VAL A 197 -4.57 27.64 -4.85
N GLY A 198 -3.71 28.63 -4.58
CA GLY A 198 -3.85 29.98 -5.14
C GLY A 198 -3.78 29.98 -6.67
N LYS A 199 -2.78 29.30 -7.23
CA LYS A 199 -2.62 29.15 -8.69
C LYS A 199 -3.80 28.44 -9.35
N ALA A 200 -4.32 27.39 -8.73
CA ALA A 200 -5.47 26.65 -9.26
C ALA A 200 -6.75 27.51 -9.25
N CYS A 201 -6.96 28.30 -8.20
CA CYS A 201 -8.08 29.25 -8.12
C CYS A 201 -7.96 30.38 -9.16
N GLU A 202 -6.76 30.90 -9.40
CA GLU A 202 -6.53 31.91 -10.45
C GLU A 202 -6.85 31.37 -11.85
N VAL A 203 -6.48 30.12 -12.15
CA VAL A 203 -6.81 29.47 -13.42
C VAL A 203 -8.33 29.28 -13.60
N LEU A 204 -9.05 28.94 -12.52
CA LEU A 204 -10.50 28.76 -12.55
C LEU A 204 -11.30 30.08 -12.58
N LEU A 205 -10.72 31.18 -12.10
CA LEU A 205 -11.34 32.51 -12.13
C LEU A 205 -11.07 33.26 -13.45
N LEU A 206 -10.14 32.77 -14.26
CA LEU A 206 -9.79 33.30 -15.58
C LEU A 206 -10.34 32.47 -16.75
N SER A 207 -11.06 31.38 -16.45
CA SER A 207 -11.86 30.57 -17.38
C SER A 207 -13.35 30.91 -17.29
#